data_AF-A0A9Q0K607-F1
#
_entry.id   AF-A0A9Q0K607-F1
#
_cell.length_a   1.000
_cell.length_b   1.000
_cell.length_c   1.000
_cell.angle_alpha   90.00
_cell.angle_beta   90.00
_cell.angle_gamma   90.00
#
_symmetry.space_group_name_H-M   'P 1'
#
loop_
_entity.id
_entity.type
_entity.pdbx_description
1 polymer ?
#
loop_
_entity_poly.entity_id
_entity_poly.type
_entity_poly.pdbx_seq_one_letter_code
_entity_poly.pdbx_strand_id
1 'polypeptide(L)'
;MTDNEAIEFFGAERFSNYTGYASSFRFVGNHVDEKTVDFMGRRTTRIIAIDALCNPKFRQYRPECLLRETNKAFCGFFDQSKRHLYLEMFQVEAFCRDKDGQDVELSNRAGSVEMEKPPSTEGLDDGASAATLINKSHIEQSRQAKDLQNDIGIVTGNWGCGAFGGDPELKATIQWLAASQASRPFILYCTFGEEALRNLEQVTQWILSHEWTVGDLWNILSEYTSQRLKGETDAGFFTWLLPSMTTCC
;
A
#
# COMPACT_ATOMS: atom_id res chain seq x y z
N MET A 1 -0.73 4.08 18.92
CA MET A 1 -1.17 3.07 17.95
C MET A 1 -0.22 1.90 18.09
N THR A 2 -0.71 0.67 18.16
CA THR A 2 0.16 -0.51 18.24
C THR A 2 0.85 -0.75 16.89
N ASP A 3 1.88 -1.59 16.83
CA ASP A 3 2.74 -1.73 15.64
C ASP A 3 2.00 -2.28 14.40
N ASN A 4 0.85 -2.94 14.58
CA ASN A 4 0.04 -3.54 13.51
C ASN A 4 -1.30 -2.80 13.27
N GLU A 5 -1.40 -1.55 13.71
CA GLU A 5 -2.57 -0.71 13.51
C GLU A 5 -2.26 0.49 12.59
N ALA A 6 -3.27 0.91 11.84
CA ALA A 6 -3.32 2.17 11.11
C ALA A 6 -4.73 2.76 11.23
N ILE A 7 -4.87 4.07 11.08
CA ILE A 7 -6.19 4.74 11.11
C ILE A 7 -6.47 5.32 9.73
N GLU A 8 -7.61 4.96 9.16
CA GLU A 8 -8.06 5.47 7.86
C GLU A 8 -9.23 6.44 8.07
N PHE A 9 -9.12 7.63 7.47
CA PHE A 9 -10.13 8.69 7.47
C PHE A 9 -10.70 8.84 6.06
N PHE A 10 -12.04 8.91 5.98
CA PHE A 10 -12.77 9.18 4.73
C PHE A 10 -13.59 10.45 4.88
N GLY A 11 -13.62 11.28 3.84
CA GLY A 11 -14.52 12.43 3.80
C GLY A 11 -13.94 13.72 4.36
N ALA A 12 -12.65 13.77 4.69
CA ALA A 12 -12.03 14.99 5.19
C ALA A 12 -12.11 16.12 4.14
N GLU A 13 -12.65 17.26 4.55
CA GLU A 13 -12.72 18.50 3.76
C GLU A 13 -11.60 19.45 4.17
N ARG A 14 -10.95 20.06 3.19
CA ARG A 14 -9.96 21.12 3.44
C ARG A 14 -10.63 22.48 3.52
N PHE A 15 -10.53 23.13 4.68
CA PHE A 15 -11.11 24.46 4.91
C PHE A 15 -10.14 25.64 4.73
N SER A 16 -8.84 25.39 4.69
CA SER A 16 -7.83 26.46 4.77
C SER A 16 -6.64 26.25 3.84
N ASN A 17 -6.11 27.35 3.32
CA ASN A 17 -4.83 27.43 2.64
C ASN A 17 -3.74 27.86 3.63
N TYR A 18 -2.52 27.38 3.43
CA TYR A 18 -1.38 27.74 4.24
C TYR A 18 -0.11 27.94 3.39
N THR A 19 0.86 28.65 3.97
CA THR A 19 2.24 28.75 3.48
C THR A 19 3.20 28.52 4.63
N GLY A 20 4.46 28.21 4.33
CA GLY A 20 5.49 27.92 5.30
C GLY A 20 5.26 26.61 6.06
N TYR A 21 6.14 26.34 7.01
CA TYR A 21 6.17 25.11 7.80
C TYR A 21 6.77 25.40 9.20
N ALA A 22 6.32 24.68 10.22
CA ALA A 22 6.72 24.89 11.61
C ALA A 22 6.62 26.37 12.02
N SER A 23 7.72 27.02 12.40
CA SER A 23 7.73 28.43 12.84
C SER A 23 7.31 29.43 11.74
N SER A 24 7.48 29.07 10.46
CA SER A 24 7.06 29.90 9.32
C SER A 24 5.63 29.61 8.86
N PHE A 25 4.91 28.67 9.48
CA PHE A 25 3.53 28.34 9.12
C PHE A 25 2.63 29.56 9.24
N ARG A 26 1.85 29.85 8.20
CA ARG A 26 0.87 30.96 8.16
C ARG A 26 -0.39 30.50 7.43
N PHE A 27 -1.55 30.88 7.98
CA PHE A 27 -2.83 30.82 7.29
C PHE A 27 -2.86 31.86 6.15
N VAL A 28 -3.32 31.46 4.97
CA VAL A 28 -3.35 32.31 3.75
C VAL A 28 -4.77 32.50 3.22
N GLY A 29 -5.79 32.10 3.98
CA GLY A 29 -7.19 32.26 3.60
C GLY A 29 -7.96 30.95 3.53
N ASN A 30 -9.27 31.08 3.37
CA ASN A 30 -10.18 29.95 3.27
C ASN A 30 -9.89 29.14 1.99
N HIS A 31 -10.15 27.83 2.04
CA HIS A 31 -10.13 26.94 0.90
C HIS A 31 -11.56 26.49 0.61
N VAL A 32 -11.92 26.46 -0.68
CA VAL A 32 -13.16 25.83 -1.16
C VAL A 32 -12.75 24.48 -1.73
N ASP A 33 -13.12 23.40 -1.03
CA ASP A 33 -12.78 22.05 -1.45
C ASP A 33 -13.71 21.59 -2.58
N GLU A 34 -13.16 21.57 -3.80
CA GLU A 34 -13.89 21.20 -5.02
C GLU A 34 -13.92 19.68 -5.25
N LYS A 35 -13.40 18.87 -4.32
CA LYS A 35 -13.45 17.42 -4.45
C LYS A 35 -14.89 16.93 -4.45
N THR A 36 -15.12 15.91 -5.29
CA THR A 36 -16.40 15.24 -5.40
C THR A 36 -16.80 14.58 -4.08
N VAL A 37 -18.09 14.24 -3.96
CA VAL A 37 -18.61 13.47 -2.85
C VAL A 37 -19.03 12.08 -3.33
N ASP A 38 -18.90 11.08 -2.46
CA ASP A 38 -19.41 9.74 -2.70
C ASP A 38 -20.93 9.65 -2.43
N PHE A 39 -21.49 8.45 -2.63
CA PHE A 39 -22.91 8.18 -2.39
C PHE A 39 -23.36 8.35 -0.93
N MET A 40 -22.41 8.40 0.02
CA MET A 40 -22.67 8.65 1.43
C MET A 40 -22.52 10.14 1.79
N GLY A 41 -22.26 11.01 0.81
CA GLY A 41 -22.05 12.44 1.02
C GLY A 41 -20.68 12.78 1.61
N ARG A 42 -19.72 11.86 1.60
CA ARG A 42 -18.35 12.09 2.09
C ARG A 42 -17.49 12.60 0.94
N ARG A 43 -16.63 13.58 1.18
CA ARG A 43 -15.61 14.01 0.18
C ARG A 43 -14.76 12.81 -0.25
N THR A 44 -14.34 12.78 -1.51
CA THR A 44 -13.41 11.78 -2.06
C THR A 44 -11.96 12.03 -1.61
N THR A 45 -11.78 12.27 -0.32
CA THR A 45 -10.51 12.37 0.38
C THR A 45 -10.36 11.17 1.30
N ARG A 46 -9.27 10.42 1.10
CA ARG A 46 -8.84 9.33 1.97
C ARG A 46 -7.48 9.67 2.56
N ILE A 47 -7.36 9.62 3.88
CA ILE A 47 -6.11 9.90 4.60
C ILE A 47 -5.82 8.72 5.51
N ILE A 48 -4.59 8.23 5.50
CA ILE A 48 -4.15 7.13 6.35
C ILE A 48 -3.08 7.66 7.31
N ALA A 49 -3.30 7.48 8.60
CA ALA A 49 -2.33 7.79 9.64
C ALA A 49 -1.54 6.54 10.01
N ILE A 50 -0.21 6.63 9.89
CA ILE A 50 0.78 5.63 10.31
C ILE A 50 1.90 6.33 11.10
N ASP A 51 2.31 5.75 12.22
CA ASP A 51 3.34 6.30 13.09
C ASP A 51 4.70 5.64 12.83
N ALA A 52 5.73 6.44 12.52
CA ALA A 52 7.12 5.96 12.41
C ALA A 52 7.77 5.85 13.80
N LEU A 53 8.84 5.05 13.93
CA LEU A 53 9.67 5.01 15.13
C LEU A 53 10.30 6.39 15.38
N CYS A 54 10.25 6.84 16.62
CA CYS A 54 10.81 8.11 17.04
C CYS A 54 12.28 7.98 17.42
N ASN A 55 13.14 8.77 16.78
CA ASN A 55 14.58 8.85 17.00
C ASN A 55 15.27 7.47 17.07
N PRO A 56 15.11 6.62 16.03
CA PRO A 56 15.67 5.28 16.06
C PRO A 56 17.21 5.30 16.00
N LYS A 57 17.83 6.41 15.57
CA LYS A 57 19.28 6.53 15.38
C LYS A 57 19.79 5.36 14.54
N PHE A 58 20.92 4.78 14.91
CA PHE A 58 21.49 3.62 14.22
C PHE A 58 20.69 2.33 14.38
N ARG A 59 19.72 2.27 15.32
CA ARG A 59 18.87 1.09 15.48
C ARG A 59 17.93 0.89 14.29
N GLN A 60 17.69 1.92 13.48
CA GLN A 60 16.83 1.82 12.30
C GLN A 60 17.31 0.80 11.28
N TYR A 61 18.60 0.46 11.29
CA TYR A 61 19.18 -0.58 10.43
C TYR A 61 19.04 -2.00 11.02
N ARG A 62 18.50 -2.16 12.23
CA ARG A 62 18.27 -3.49 12.82
C ARG A 62 17.09 -4.19 12.15
N PRO A 63 17.16 -5.52 11.92
CA PRO A 63 16.09 -6.27 11.26
C PRO A 63 14.72 -6.06 11.91
N GLU A 64 14.66 -5.95 13.24
CA GLU A 64 13.38 -5.75 13.94
C GLU A 64 12.78 -4.37 13.64
N CYS A 65 13.62 -3.34 13.49
CA CYS A 65 13.18 -1.99 13.14
C CYS A 65 12.77 -1.90 11.66
N LEU A 66 13.53 -2.54 10.75
CA LEU A 66 13.15 -2.64 9.34
C LEU A 66 11.78 -3.30 9.22
N LEU A 67 11.61 -4.47 9.84
CA LEU A 67 10.36 -5.23 9.78
C LEU A 67 9.19 -4.45 10.37
N ARG A 68 9.39 -3.79 11.53
CA ARG A 68 8.34 -2.97 12.16
C ARG A 68 7.87 -1.87 11.22
N GLU A 69 8.79 -1.12 10.62
CA GLU A 69 8.45 0.02 9.78
C GLU A 69 7.81 -0.41 8.45
N THR A 70 8.29 -1.52 7.86
CA THR A 70 7.66 -2.12 6.68
C THR A 70 6.26 -2.61 6.99
N ASN A 71 6.05 -3.31 8.11
CA ASN A 71 4.73 -3.81 8.51
C ASN A 71 3.76 -2.66 8.86
N LYS A 72 4.25 -1.59 9.49
CA LYS A 72 3.46 -0.39 9.77
C LYS A 72 2.99 0.28 8.48
N ALA A 73 3.90 0.49 7.54
CA ALA A 73 3.56 1.05 6.22
C ALA A 73 2.59 0.14 5.47
N PHE A 74 2.85 -1.18 5.46
CA PHE A 74 1.96 -2.16 4.83
C PHE A 74 0.56 -2.15 5.46
N CYS A 75 0.46 -2.11 6.79
CA CYS A 75 -0.81 -2.01 7.50
C CYS A 75 -1.63 -0.80 7.05
N GLY A 76 -0.98 0.35 6.86
CA GLY A 76 -1.64 1.54 6.32
C GLY A 76 -1.98 1.43 4.83
N PHE A 77 -1.10 0.82 4.03
CA PHE A 77 -1.27 0.76 2.58
C PHE A 77 -2.19 -0.37 2.13
N PHE A 78 -2.46 -1.37 2.96
CA PHE A 78 -3.28 -2.51 2.62
C PHE A 78 -4.73 -2.10 2.30
N ASP A 79 -5.21 -2.45 1.10
CA ASP A 79 -6.59 -2.23 0.72
C ASP A 79 -7.45 -3.45 1.10
N GLN A 80 -8.40 -3.25 2.02
CA GLN A 80 -9.29 -4.33 2.47
C GLN A 80 -10.10 -4.96 1.32
N SER A 81 -10.41 -4.20 0.26
CA SER A 81 -11.09 -4.75 -0.92
C SER A 81 -10.27 -5.82 -1.64
N LYS A 82 -8.94 -5.74 -1.54
CA LYS A 82 -7.99 -6.71 -2.13
C LYS A 82 -7.74 -7.91 -1.24
N ARG A 83 -8.37 -8.01 -0.05
CA ARG A 83 -8.19 -9.13 0.89
C ARG A 83 -8.44 -10.51 0.27
N HIS A 84 -9.43 -10.62 -0.61
CA HIS A 84 -9.76 -11.87 -1.29
C HIS A 84 -8.58 -12.41 -2.12
N LEU A 85 -7.88 -11.54 -2.85
CA LEU A 85 -6.69 -11.89 -3.64
C LEU A 85 -5.60 -12.54 -2.77
N TYR A 86 -5.36 -11.99 -1.57
CA TYR A 86 -4.39 -12.57 -0.64
C TYR A 86 -4.85 -13.93 -0.12
N LEU A 87 -6.12 -14.08 0.23
CA LEU A 87 -6.64 -15.36 0.72
C LEU A 87 -6.55 -16.46 -0.35
N GLU A 88 -6.77 -16.12 -1.61
CA GLU A 88 -6.58 -17.04 -2.74
C GLU A 88 -5.10 -17.40 -2.92
N MET A 89 -4.18 -16.44 -2.87
CA MET A 89 -2.74 -16.69 -2.94
C MET A 89 -2.26 -17.66 -1.83
N PHE A 90 -2.68 -17.45 -0.59
CA PHE A 90 -2.26 -18.30 0.53
C PHE A 90 -2.96 -19.66 0.57
N GLN A 91 -4.19 -19.78 0.05
CA GLN A 91 -4.84 -21.09 -0.12
C GLN A 91 -4.13 -21.91 -1.19
N VAL A 92 -3.67 -21.27 -2.28
CA VAL A 92 -2.85 -21.90 -3.30
C VAL A 92 -1.49 -22.32 -2.74
N GLU A 93 -0.83 -21.49 -1.93
CA GLU A 93 0.43 -21.88 -1.29
C GLU A 93 0.29 -23.06 -0.31
N ALA A 94 -0.81 -23.10 0.47
CA ALA A 94 -1.11 -24.24 1.34
C ALA A 94 -1.37 -25.52 0.52
N PHE A 95 -2.12 -25.41 -0.58
CA PHE A 95 -2.38 -26.52 -1.49
C PHE A 95 -1.13 -26.99 -2.25
N CYS A 96 -0.19 -26.09 -2.56
CA CYS A 96 1.10 -26.42 -3.17
C CYS A 96 2.06 -27.11 -2.17
N ARG A 97 1.97 -26.80 -0.87
CA ARG A 97 2.77 -27.48 0.16
C ARG A 97 2.28 -28.88 0.49
N ASP A 98 0.99 -29.15 0.36
CA ASP A 98 0.41 -30.48 0.63
C ASP A 98 0.71 -31.52 -0.47
N LYS A 99 1.31 -31.14 -1.60
CA LYS A 99 1.66 -32.08 -2.69
C LYS A 99 3.03 -32.77 -2.55
N ASP A 100 3.85 -32.39 -1.56
CA ASP A 100 5.16 -33.03 -1.29
C ASP A 100 5.15 -34.01 -0.11
N GLY A 101 3.97 -34.40 0.42
CA GLY A 101 3.91 -35.29 1.57
C GLY A 101 2.60 -36.08 1.73
N GLN A 102 2.60 -37.30 1.20
CA GLN A 102 1.82 -38.49 1.59
C GLN A 102 0.27 -38.47 1.49
N ASP A 103 -0.22 -39.45 0.73
CA ASP A 103 -1.60 -39.92 0.70
C ASP A 103 -2.16 -40.25 2.09
N VAL A 104 -3.21 -39.55 2.54
CA VAL A 104 -4.11 -40.05 3.59
C VAL A 104 -5.56 -39.62 3.29
N GLU A 105 -6.42 -40.60 3.04
CA GLU A 105 -7.88 -40.48 3.00
C GLU A 105 -8.44 -39.97 4.33
N LEU A 106 -9.24 -38.89 4.31
CA LEU A 106 -10.13 -38.55 5.41
C LEU A 106 -11.52 -38.13 4.92
N SER A 107 -12.44 -39.07 5.10
CA SER A 107 -13.90 -38.94 5.09
C SER A 107 -14.38 -37.80 5.99
N ASN A 108 -15.30 -36.96 5.50
CA ASN A 108 -16.17 -36.14 6.35
C ASN A 108 -17.55 -35.90 5.71
N ARG A 109 -18.46 -36.82 6.05
CA ARG A 109 -19.88 -36.64 6.43
C ARG A 109 -20.53 -35.26 6.15
N ALA A 110 -21.22 -35.15 5.03
CA ALA A 110 -22.16 -34.06 4.76
C ALA A 110 -23.49 -34.29 5.51
N GLY A 111 -23.88 -33.34 6.35
CA GLY A 111 -25.23 -33.24 6.92
C GLY A 111 -26.13 -32.42 6.00
N SER A 112 -27.18 -33.06 5.49
CA SER A 112 -28.19 -32.49 4.59
C SER A 112 -29.06 -31.45 5.31
N VAL A 113 -29.27 -30.29 4.69
CA VAL A 113 -30.45 -29.45 4.93
C VAL A 113 -31.04 -29.11 3.57
N GLU A 114 -32.21 -29.67 3.30
CA GLU A 114 -33.05 -29.41 2.12
C GLU A 114 -33.72 -28.03 2.26
N MET A 115 -33.83 -27.30 1.14
CA MET A 115 -34.75 -26.17 1.03
C MET A 115 -35.48 -26.26 -0.30
N GLU A 116 -36.81 -26.31 -0.22
CA GLU A 116 -37.74 -26.57 -1.31
C GLU A 116 -37.83 -25.46 -2.36
N LYS A 117 -38.31 -25.85 -3.54
CA LYS A 117 -38.48 -25.05 -4.77
C LYS A 117 -39.86 -24.37 -4.77
N PRO A 118 -40.00 -23.08 -5.15
CA PRO A 118 -41.33 -22.47 -5.28
C PRO A 118 -41.96 -22.77 -6.65
N PRO A 119 -43.31 -22.76 -6.74
CA PRO A 119 -44.04 -23.21 -7.91
C PRO A 119 -44.18 -22.13 -8.99
N SER A 120 -44.34 -22.61 -10.22
CA SER A 120 -44.67 -21.89 -11.44
C SER A 120 -46.00 -21.15 -11.36
N THR A 121 -46.04 -19.90 -11.81
CA THR A 121 -47.25 -19.26 -12.36
C THR A 121 -46.88 -18.59 -13.69
N GLU A 122 -47.57 -19.01 -14.75
CA GLU A 122 -47.53 -18.39 -16.07
C GLU A 122 -48.49 -17.19 -16.10
N GLY A 123 -48.07 -16.12 -16.76
CA GLY A 123 -48.89 -14.94 -17.07
C GLY A 123 -48.08 -13.93 -17.88
N LEU A 124 -48.43 -13.80 -19.16
CA LEU A 124 -47.90 -12.82 -20.13
C LEU A 124 -48.40 -11.40 -19.79
N ASP A 125 -47.52 -10.39 -19.81
CA ASP A 125 -47.52 -9.28 -20.78
C ASP A 125 -46.84 -7.98 -20.26
N ASP A 126 -46.07 -7.38 -21.17
CA ASP A 126 -45.46 -6.06 -21.30
C ASP A 126 -45.30 -5.09 -20.11
N GLY A 127 -44.03 -4.84 -19.77
CA GLY A 127 -43.65 -3.75 -18.87
C GLY A 127 -42.16 -3.69 -18.53
N ALA A 128 -41.26 -3.69 -19.52
CA ALA A 128 -39.85 -3.37 -19.30
C ALA A 128 -39.70 -1.89 -18.93
N SER A 129 -39.92 -1.52 -17.66
CA SER A 129 -39.74 -0.13 -17.21
C SER A 129 -39.35 -0.05 -15.74
N ALA A 130 -38.42 0.85 -15.44
CA ALA A 130 -37.80 1.16 -14.15
C ALA A 130 -36.92 0.07 -13.50
N ALA A 131 -37.42 -1.14 -13.19
CA ALA A 131 -36.67 -2.10 -12.34
C ALA A 131 -35.37 -2.63 -13.00
N THR A 132 -35.40 -2.91 -14.31
CA THR A 132 -34.23 -3.37 -15.07
C THR A 132 -33.21 -2.25 -15.31
N LEU A 133 -33.65 -0.99 -15.40
CA LEU A 133 -32.78 0.19 -15.55
C LEU A 133 -32.10 0.55 -14.22
N ILE A 134 -32.82 0.41 -13.11
CA ILE A 134 -32.26 0.55 -11.75
C ILE A 134 -31.18 -0.51 -11.50
N ASN A 135 -31.41 -1.77 -11.90
CA ASN A 135 -30.40 -2.82 -11.76
C ASN A 135 -29.19 -2.63 -12.69
N LYS A 136 -29.38 -2.21 -13.94
CA LYS A 136 -28.26 -1.93 -14.85
C LYS A 136 -27.40 -0.76 -14.36
N SER A 137 -28.01 0.33 -13.90
CA SER A 137 -27.28 1.48 -13.34
C SER A 137 -26.54 1.14 -12.04
N HIS A 138 -27.12 0.31 -11.16
CA HIS A 138 -26.42 -0.19 -9.97
C HIS A 138 -25.24 -1.12 -10.30
N ILE A 139 -25.38 -1.98 -11.31
CA ILE A 139 -24.32 -2.89 -11.75
C ILE A 139 -23.19 -2.13 -12.46
N GLU A 140 -23.53 -1.14 -13.29
CA GLU A 140 -22.56 -0.27 -13.96
C GLU A 140 -21.83 0.63 -12.96
N GLN A 141 -22.52 1.26 -12.01
CA GLN A 141 -21.88 2.01 -10.92
C GLN A 141 -21.01 1.12 -10.03
N SER A 142 -21.42 -0.13 -9.76
CA SER A 142 -20.64 -1.11 -9.00
C SER A 142 -19.37 -1.56 -9.74
N ARG A 143 -19.44 -1.73 -11.07
CA ARG A 143 -18.27 -1.99 -11.91
C ARG A 143 -17.34 -0.78 -11.99
N GLN A 144 -17.89 0.40 -12.24
CA GLN A 144 -17.13 1.64 -12.34
C GLN A 144 -16.46 2.02 -11.01
N ALA A 145 -17.11 1.76 -9.87
CA ALA A 145 -16.53 1.92 -8.54
C ALA A 145 -15.42 0.88 -8.24
N LYS A 146 -15.58 -0.37 -8.71
CA LYS A 146 -14.54 -1.41 -8.60
C LYS A 146 -13.31 -1.09 -9.46
N ASP A 147 -13.51 -0.59 -10.68
CA ASP A 147 -12.43 -0.21 -11.58
C ASP A 147 -11.66 0.99 -11.02
N LEU A 148 -12.36 2.02 -10.51
CA LEU A 148 -11.73 3.17 -9.86
C LEU A 148 -10.93 2.78 -8.59
N GLN A 149 -11.36 1.73 -7.89
CA GLN A 149 -10.69 1.26 -6.67
C GLN A 149 -9.40 0.47 -6.96
N ASN A 150 -9.29 -0.14 -8.14
CA ASN A 150 -8.07 -0.85 -8.56
C ASN A 150 -6.91 0.09 -8.92
N ASP A 151 -7.22 1.35 -9.28
CA ASP A 151 -6.23 2.37 -9.69
C ASP A 151 -5.78 3.30 -8.55
N ILE A 152 -6.18 3.04 -7.29
CA ILE A 152 -5.81 3.89 -6.16
C ILE A 152 -4.38 3.58 -5.68
N GLY A 153 -3.43 4.43 -6.09
CA GLY A 153 -2.06 4.45 -5.59
C GLY A 153 -1.89 5.15 -4.23
N ILE A 154 -0.64 5.27 -3.79
CA ILE A 154 -0.25 5.92 -2.53
C ILE A 154 0.42 7.26 -2.81
N VAL A 155 0.00 8.31 -2.12
CA VAL A 155 0.72 9.60 -2.10
C VAL A 155 1.38 9.75 -0.72
N THR A 156 2.70 9.88 -0.68
CA THR A 156 3.48 9.94 0.57
C THR A 156 4.73 10.82 0.42
N GLY A 157 5.67 10.78 1.36
CA GLY A 157 6.95 11.48 1.32
C GLY A 157 7.92 10.96 2.39
N ASN A 158 8.73 11.86 2.96
CA ASN A 158 9.80 11.59 3.93
C ASN A 158 9.27 11.17 5.33
N TRP A 159 8.45 10.12 5.38
CA TRP A 159 7.78 9.61 6.57
C TRP A 159 8.79 9.27 7.67
N GLY A 160 8.66 9.95 8.81
CA GLY A 160 9.54 9.75 9.97
C GLY A 160 10.95 10.32 9.84
N CYS A 161 11.28 11.09 8.80
CA CYS A 161 12.65 11.55 8.56
C CYS A 161 12.99 12.92 9.17
N GLY A 162 11.97 13.73 9.49
CA GLY A 162 12.14 15.05 10.12
C GLY A 162 12.41 14.95 11.63
N ALA A 163 11.48 15.41 12.45
CA ALA A 163 11.60 15.37 13.92
C ALA A 163 11.90 13.98 14.50
N PHE A 164 11.58 12.91 13.76
CA PHE A 164 11.80 11.53 14.19
C PHE A 164 13.16 10.95 13.76
N GLY A 165 13.93 11.64 12.89
CA GLY A 165 15.32 11.29 12.60
C GLY A 165 15.53 9.95 11.86
N GLY A 166 14.56 9.51 11.08
CA GLY A 166 14.72 8.41 10.14
C GLY A 166 15.59 8.78 8.94
N ASP A 167 16.25 7.78 8.37
CA ASP A 167 17.03 7.86 7.13
C ASP A 167 16.10 7.94 5.91
N PRO A 168 16.13 9.02 5.11
CA PRO A 168 15.23 9.21 3.99
C PRO A 168 15.30 8.10 2.92
N GLU A 169 16.51 7.64 2.58
CA GLU A 169 16.70 6.62 1.54
C GLU A 169 16.10 5.28 2.00
N LEU A 170 16.40 4.87 3.23
CA LEU A 170 15.83 3.67 3.86
C LEU A 170 14.30 3.76 3.93
N LYS A 171 13.76 4.92 4.32
CA LYS A 171 12.30 5.13 4.45
C LYS A 171 11.58 5.17 3.11
N ALA A 172 12.21 5.68 2.05
CA ALA A 172 11.67 5.61 0.70
C ALA A 172 11.57 4.16 0.22
N THR A 173 12.64 3.37 0.38
CA THR A 173 12.66 1.97 -0.01
C THR A 173 11.68 1.11 0.80
N ILE A 174 11.57 1.33 2.12
CA ILE A 174 10.59 0.64 2.97
C ILE A 174 9.15 0.90 2.51
N GLN A 175 8.83 2.15 2.16
CA GLN A 175 7.49 2.50 1.68
C GLN A 175 7.21 1.88 0.30
N TRP A 176 8.21 1.80 -0.57
CA TRP A 176 8.08 1.11 -1.86
C TRP A 176 7.79 -0.39 -1.63
N LEU A 177 8.60 -1.08 -0.81
CA LEU A 177 8.37 -2.48 -0.45
C LEU A 177 6.96 -2.71 0.07
N ALA A 178 6.51 -1.88 1.02
CA ALA A 178 5.17 -1.99 1.59
C ALA A 178 4.06 -1.75 0.56
N ALA A 179 4.21 -0.75 -0.31
CA ALA A 179 3.21 -0.43 -1.33
C ALA A 179 3.10 -1.52 -2.40
N SER A 180 4.25 -2.03 -2.86
CA SER A 180 4.30 -3.18 -3.78
C SER A 180 3.72 -4.44 -3.14
N GLN A 181 4.08 -4.73 -1.89
CA GLN A 181 3.53 -5.86 -1.15
C GLN A 181 2.03 -5.72 -0.93
N ALA A 182 1.48 -4.50 -0.83
CA ALA A 182 0.05 -4.18 -0.71
C ALA A 182 -0.69 -4.11 -2.06
N SER A 183 -0.02 -4.46 -3.17
CA SER A 183 -0.55 -4.42 -4.53
C SER A 183 -1.11 -3.05 -4.90
N ARG A 184 -0.43 -1.97 -4.50
CA ARG A 184 -0.75 -0.61 -4.92
C ARG A 184 -0.17 -0.34 -6.30
N PRO A 185 -0.95 0.22 -7.24
CA PRO A 185 -0.53 0.36 -8.64
C PRO A 185 0.63 1.35 -8.82
N PHE A 186 0.75 2.35 -7.94
CA PHE A 186 1.85 3.31 -7.96
C PHE A 186 2.06 3.94 -6.57
N ILE A 187 3.24 4.55 -6.41
CA ILE A 187 3.57 5.45 -5.31
C ILE A 187 3.99 6.80 -5.89
N LEU A 188 3.34 7.88 -5.46
CA LEU A 188 3.76 9.25 -5.71
C LEU A 188 4.50 9.74 -4.46
N TYR A 189 5.81 9.93 -4.60
CA TYR A 189 6.69 10.27 -3.49
C TYR A 189 7.09 11.75 -3.53
N CYS A 190 6.61 12.52 -2.54
CA CYS A 190 6.96 13.92 -2.35
C CYS A 190 8.26 14.05 -1.54
N THR A 191 9.38 14.34 -2.22
CA THR A 191 10.72 14.42 -1.59
C THR A 191 10.95 15.71 -0.80
N PHE A 192 10.17 16.77 -1.08
CA PHE A 192 10.37 18.11 -0.51
C PHE A 192 11.81 18.66 -0.67
N GLY A 193 12.50 18.26 -1.74
CA GLY A 193 13.87 18.72 -2.02
C GLY A 193 14.95 18.11 -1.13
N GLU A 194 14.65 16.99 -0.46
CA GLU A 194 15.61 16.27 0.38
C GLU A 194 16.82 15.79 -0.43
N GLU A 195 18.02 16.25 -0.05
CA GLU A 195 19.24 16.01 -0.82
C GLU A 195 19.62 14.53 -0.86
N ALA A 196 19.39 13.80 0.24
CA ALA A 196 19.62 12.35 0.30
C ALA A 196 18.81 11.60 -0.78
N LEU A 197 17.67 12.15 -1.21
CA LEU A 197 16.81 11.52 -2.22
C LEU A 197 17.10 12.00 -3.66
N ARG A 198 18.17 12.74 -3.90
CA ARG A 198 18.50 13.28 -5.24
C ARG A 198 18.64 12.20 -6.33
N ASN A 199 19.03 10.98 -5.94
CA ASN A 199 19.22 9.85 -6.84
C ASN A 199 18.02 8.89 -6.87
N LEU A 200 16.88 9.25 -6.25
CA LEU A 200 15.71 8.36 -6.14
C LEU A 200 15.21 7.87 -7.50
N GLU A 201 15.17 8.75 -8.50
CA GLU A 201 14.76 8.39 -9.87
C GLU A 201 15.73 7.37 -10.49
N GLN A 202 17.04 7.61 -10.39
CA GLN A 202 18.05 6.71 -10.93
C GLN A 202 17.99 5.32 -10.28
N VAL A 203 17.84 5.27 -8.95
CA VAL A 203 17.65 4.02 -8.20
C VAL A 203 16.37 3.31 -8.63
N THR A 204 15.30 4.06 -8.87
CA THR A 204 14.02 3.50 -9.32
C THR A 204 14.17 2.81 -10.67
N GLN A 205 14.79 3.50 -11.64
CA GLN A 205 15.06 2.93 -12.95
C GLN A 205 15.99 1.72 -12.89
N TRP A 206 17.00 1.75 -12.03
CA TRP A 206 17.90 0.62 -11.81
C TRP A 206 17.15 -0.61 -11.27
N ILE A 207 16.33 -0.45 -10.24
CA ILE A 207 15.56 -1.55 -9.66
C ILE A 207 14.59 -2.13 -10.70
N LEU A 208 13.89 -1.26 -11.44
CA LEU A 208 12.96 -1.68 -12.49
C LEU A 208 13.66 -2.42 -13.63
N SER A 209 14.85 -1.98 -14.05
CA SER A 209 15.60 -2.64 -15.13
C SER A 209 16.11 -4.04 -14.76
N HIS A 210 16.20 -4.34 -13.47
CA HIS A 210 16.58 -5.67 -12.98
C HIS A 210 15.38 -6.57 -12.67
N GLU A 211 14.14 -6.07 -12.86
CA GLU A 211 12.91 -6.82 -12.63
C GLU A 211 12.81 -7.41 -11.20
N TRP A 212 13.34 -6.69 -10.21
CA TRP A 212 13.37 -7.18 -8.82
C TRP A 212 11.98 -7.35 -8.24
N THR A 213 11.76 -8.48 -7.58
CA THR A 213 10.58 -8.71 -6.76
C THR A 213 10.68 -7.96 -5.43
N VAL A 214 9.57 -7.92 -4.68
CA VAL A 214 9.57 -7.41 -3.30
C VAL A 214 10.59 -8.16 -2.43
N GLY A 215 10.73 -9.48 -2.63
CA GLY A 215 11.69 -10.31 -1.90
C GLY A 215 13.15 -9.96 -2.23
N ASP A 216 13.45 -9.73 -3.51
CA ASP A 216 14.81 -9.35 -3.94
C ASP A 216 15.22 -8.01 -3.34
N LEU A 217 14.35 -6.99 -3.46
CA LEU A 217 14.62 -5.68 -2.87
C LEU A 217 14.73 -5.74 -1.34
N TRP A 218 13.92 -6.56 -0.67
CA TRP A 218 14.05 -6.80 0.77
C TRP A 218 15.39 -7.44 1.13
N ASN A 219 15.85 -8.43 0.37
CA ASN A 219 17.13 -9.09 0.60
C ASN A 219 18.31 -8.12 0.41
N ILE A 220 18.28 -7.32 -0.66
CA ILE A 220 19.29 -6.29 -0.93
C ILE A 220 19.33 -5.24 0.18
N LEU A 221 18.15 -4.76 0.63
CA LEU A 221 18.07 -3.80 1.74
C LEU A 221 18.57 -4.42 3.06
N SER A 222 18.21 -5.68 3.33
CA SER A 222 18.65 -6.41 4.52
C SER A 222 20.18 -6.58 4.53
N GLU A 223 20.78 -6.90 3.38
CA GLU A 223 22.23 -6.99 3.23
C GLU A 223 22.91 -5.64 3.49
N TYR A 224 22.43 -4.57 2.84
CA TYR A 224 22.94 -3.22 3.09
C TYR A 224 22.89 -2.86 4.58
N THR A 225 21.76 -3.08 5.24
CA THR A 225 21.61 -2.72 6.66
C THR A 225 22.47 -3.57 7.59
N SER A 226 22.71 -4.83 7.24
CA SER A 226 23.70 -5.70 7.92
C SER A 226 25.12 -5.15 7.80
N GLN A 227 25.56 -4.80 6.58
CA GLN A 227 26.87 -4.19 6.34
C GLN A 227 27.00 -2.85 7.07
N ARG A 228 25.94 -2.04 7.04
CA ARG A 228 25.86 -0.76 7.79
C ARG A 228 26.07 -0.99 9.27
N LEU A 229 25.38 -1.96 9.86
CA LEU A 229 25.48 -2.29 11.29
C LEU A 229 26.88 -2.77 11.71
N LYS A 230 27.56 -3.52 10.83
CA LYS A 230 28.93 -4.00 11.05
C LYS A 230 30.00 -2.93 10.80
N GLY A 231 29.62 -1.79 10.22
CA GLY A 231 30.56 -0.74 9.82
C GLY A 231 31.36 -1.08 8.56
N GLU A 232 30.87 -2.00 7.74
CA GLU A 232 31.49 -2.41 6.47
C GLU A 232 31.21 -1.38 5.35
N THR A 233 30.20 -0.51 5.53
CA THR A 233 29.90 0.61 4.63
C THR A 233 29.45 1.86 5.40
N ASP A 234 29.94 3.02 4.98
CA ASP A 234 29.54 4.36 5.44
C ASP A 234 28.73 5.16 4.37
N ALA A 235 28.59 4.61 3.16
CA ALA A 235 27.74 5.15 2.09
C ALA A 235 26.23 5.01 2.37
N GLY A 236 25.42 5.96 1.90
CA GLY A 236 23.96 5.83 1.87
C GLY A 236 23.51 4.67 0.99
N PHE A 237 22.32 4.14 1.23
CA PHE A 237 21.76 3.01 0.50
C PHE A 237 21.76 3.23 -1.01
N PHE A 238 21.37 4.42 -1.49
CA PHE A 238 21.29 4.68 -2.93
C PHE A 238 22.66 4.67 -3.59
N THR A 239 23.68 5.19 -2.91
CA THR A 239 25.06 5.17 -3.40
C THR A 239 25.66 3.76 -3.32
N TRP A 240 25.35 3.02 -2.27
CA TRP A 240 25.80 1.65 -2.09
C TRP A 240 25.18 0.70 -3.13
N LEU A 241 23.92 0.95 -3.51
CA LEU A 241 23.16 0.14 -4.45
C LEU A 241 23.59 0.32 -5.90
N LEU A 242 23.82 1.57 -6.30
CA LEU A 242 24.18 1.88 -7.68
C LEU A 242 25.62 1.43 -7.96
N PRO A 243 25.91 0.87 -9.14
CA PRO A 243 27.27 0.49 -9.49
C PRO A 243 28.17 1.73 -9.40
N SER A 244 29.30 1.58 -8.72
CA SER A 244 30.33 2.60 -8.71
C SER A 244 30.73 2.87 -10.16
N MET A 245 30.54 4.11 -10.60
CA MET A 245 31.01 4.62 -11.90
C MET A 245 32.54 4.60 -11.91
N THR A 246 33.11 3.41 -11.99
CA THR A 246 34.50 3.21 -12.37
C THR A 246 34.48 3.43 -13.87
N THR A 247 34.88 4.64 -14.27
CA THR A 247 35.20 4.99 -15.65
C THR A 247 35.96 3.85 -16.31
N CYS A 248 35.34 3.18 -17.28
CA CYS A 248 36.10 2.52 -18.33
C CYS A 248 36.94 3.62 -19.00
N CYS A 249 38.22 3.66 -18.64
CA CYS A 249 39.24 4.39 -19.40
C CYS A 249 39.66 3.54 -20.61
#